data_AF-A0A2W6DLE3-F1
#
_entry.id   AF-A0A2W6DLE3-F1
#
_cell.length_a   1.000
_cell.length_b   1.000
_cell.length_c   1.000
_cell.angle_alpha   90.00
_cell.angle_beta   90.00
_cell.angle_gamma   90.00
#
_symmetry.space_group_name_H-M   'P 1'
#
loop_
_entity.id
_entity.type
_entity.pdbx_description
1 polymer ?
#
loop_
_entity_poly.entity_id
_entity_poly.type
_entity_poly.pdbx_seq_one_letter_code
_entity_poly.pdbx_strand_id
1 'polypeptide(L)'
;MFNIGPMELVVLAVVGLIILGPDRLPGLAKDAARMIRTLRDMATGARTQLRDELGPEFADVDLRNLNPRTAISRAILGDDAEKFQNFNPRTAIQRGIFGDEEPAQPAVSADDEPEPAPINLQKPTVKPLGRSESAPYDADAT
;
A
#
# COMPACT_ATOMS: atom_id res chain seq x y z
N MET A 1 -9.97 -16.69 -13.74
CA MET A 1 -10.15 -18.14 -13.53
C MET A 1 -8.83 -18.81 -13.92
N PHE A 2 -8.13 -19.43 -12.97
CA PHE A 2 -6.88 -20.16 -13.26
C PHE A 2 -7.24 -21.63 -13.52
N ASN A 3 -7.23 -22.05 -14.79
CA ASN A 3 -7.31 -23.46 -15.16
C ASN A 3 -5.89 -24.04 -15.09
N ILE A 4 -5.42 -24.36 -13.88
CA ILE A 4 -4.13 -25.04 -13.68
C ILE A 4 -4.42 -26.50 -13.38
N GLY A 5 -4.06 -27.37 -14.33
CA GLY A 5 -4.08 -28.82 -14.14
C GLY A 5 -2.76 -29.34 -13.56
N PRO A 6 -2.71 -30.64 -13.21
CA PRO A 6 -1.48 -31.27 -12.76
C PRO A 6 -0.37 -31.22 -13.82
N MET A 7 -0.71 -31.27 -15.12
CA MET A 7 0.27 -31.13 -16.20
C MET A 7 0.84 -29.72 -16.31
N GLU A 8 0.00 -28.68 -16.24
CA GLU A 8 0.45 -27.29 -16.22
C GLU A 8 1.36 -27.01 -15.01
N LEU A 9 1.07 -27.61 -13.85
CA LEU A 9 1.91 -27.46 -12.67
C LEU A 9 3.32 -28.06 -12.87
N VAL A 10 3.43 -29.20 -13.56
CA VAL A 10 4.74 -29.78 -13.94
C VAL A 10 5.48 -28.86 -14.90
N VAL A 11 4.79 -28.30 -15.90
CA VAL A 11 5.39 -27.33 -16.84
C VAL A 11 5.92 -26.10 -16.09
N LEU A 12 5.13 -25.53 -15.18
CA LEU A 12 5.56 -24.40 -14.35
C LEU A 12 6.73 -24.75 -13.45
N ALA A 13 6.77 -25.96 -12.89
CA ALA A 13 7.91 -26.43 -12.09
C ALA A 13 9.18 -26.50 -12.95
N VAL A 14 9.11 -27.07 -14.15
CA VAL A 14 10.26 -27.13 -15.07
C VAL A 14 10.73 -25.73 -15.47
N VAL A 15 9.80 -24.83 -15.82
CA VAL A 15 10.13 -23.43 -16.13
C VAL A 15 10.79 -22.74 -14.93
N GLY A 16 10.26 -22.93 -13.73
CA GLY A 16 10.85 -22.41 -12.50
C GLY A 16 12.26 -22.94 -12.23
N LEU A 17 12.47 -24.25 -12.44
CA LEU A 17 13.78 -24.91 -12.31
C LEU A 17 14.80 -24.35 -13.31
N ILE A 18 14.39 -24.02 -14.54
CA ILE A 18 15.28 -23.44 -15.55
C ILE A 18 15.63 -21.98 -15.20
N ILE A 19 14.64 -21.17 -14.83
CA ILE A 19 14.84 -19.74 -14.57
C ILE A 19 15.68 -19.52 -13.31
N LEU A 20 15.36 -20.23 -12.24
CA LEU A 20 15.92 -20.00 -10.91
C LEU A 20 17.09 -20.96 -10.60
N GLY A 21 17.11 -22.11 -11.24
CA GLY A 21 18.03 -23.21 -10.99
C GLY A 21 17.47 -24.24 -10.00
N PRO A 22 17.71 -25.55 -10.22
CA PRO A 22 17.23 -26.63 -9.35
C PRO A 22 17.79 -26.55 -7.94
N ASP A 23 18.99 -25.97 -7.76
CA ASP A 23 19.64 -25.88 -6.46
C ASP A 23 19.11 -24.72 -5.61
N ARG A 24 18.61 -23.64 -6.24
CA ARG A 24 18.17 -22.43 -5.54
C ARG A 24 16.70 -22.44 -5.15
N LEU A 25 15.84 -23.06 -5.96
CA LEU A 25 14.41 -23.21 -5.67
C LEU A 25 14.10 -23.80 -4.28
N PRO A 26 14.69 -24.94 -3.87
CA PRO A 26 14.40 -25.52 -2.56
C PRO A 26 14.92 -24.64 -1.41
N GLY A 27 15.99 -23.87 -1.61
CA GLY A 27 16.47 -22.88 -0.64
C GLY A 27 15.44 -21.76 -0.45
N LEU A 28 15.03 -21.12 -1.54
CA LEU A 28 14.05 -20.02 -1.51
C LEU A 28 12.69 -20.45 -0.96
N ALA A 29 12.24 -21.67 -1.29
CA ALA A 29 11.01 -22.23 -0.73
C ALA A 29 11.10 -22.41 0.80
N LYS A 30 12.25 -22.87 1.32
CA LYS A 30 12.49 -22.99 2.77
C LYS A 30 12.49 -21.63 3.45
N ASP A 31 13.12 -20.63 2.83
CA ASP A 31 13.19 -19.26 3.38
C ASP A 31 11.79 -18.63 3.41
N ALA A 32 11.04 -18.75 2.32
CA ALA A 32 9.64 -18.30 2.27
C ALA A 32 8.76 -19.02 3.30
N ALA A 33 8.90 -20.35 3.43
CA ALA A 33 8.14 -21.11 4.43
C ALA A 33 8.49 -20.69 5.86
N ARG A 34 9.77 -20.43 6.15
CA ARG A 34 10.21 -19.92 7.45
C ARG A 34 9.65 -18.53 7.72
N MET A 35 9.69 -17.64 6.73
CA MET A 35 9.10 -16.30 6.82
C MET A 35 7.59 -16.39 7.11
N ILE A 36 6.84 -17.17 6.33
CA ILE A 36 5.40 -17.36 6.53
C ILE A 36 5.10 -17.92 7.92
N ARG A 37 5.90 -18.88 8.40
CA ARG A 37 5.74 -19.44 9.73
C ARG A 37 5.97 -18.39 10.82
N THR A 38 7.04 -17.62 10.73
CA THR A 38 7.32 -16.52 11.67
C THR A 38 6.20 -15.49 11.66
N LEU A 39 5.72 -15.06 10.48
CA LEU A 39 4.58 -14.13 10.38
C LEU A 39 3.32 -14.71 11.05
N ARG A 40 3.03 -15.99 10.82
CA ARG A 40 1.87 -16.66 11.44
C ARG A 40 2.01 -16.73 12.96
N ASP A 41 3.19 -17.04 13.47
CA ASP A 41 3.44 -17.13 14.91
C ASP A 41 3.33 -15.74 15.55
N MET A 42 3.89 -14.70 14.92
CA MET A 42 3.75 -13.31 15.35
C MET A 42 2.29 -12.83 15.33
N ALA A 43 1.56 -13.11 14.24
CA ALA A 43 0.15 -12.73 14.12
C ALA A 43 -0.73 -13.44 15.15
N THR A 44 -0.43 -14.71 15.46
CA THR A 44 -1.14 -15.47 16.49
C THR A 44 -0.84 -14.92 17.89
N GLY A 45 0.44 -14.64 18.20
CA GLY A 45 0.85 -14.08 19.49
C GLY A 45 0.27 -12.69 19.75
N ALA A 46 0.30 -11.80 18.76
CA ALA A 46 -0.31 -10.47 18.86
C ALA A 46 -1.83 -10.57 19.08
N ARG A 47 -2.52 -11.45 18.34
CA ARG A 47 -3.96 -11.71 18.54
C ARG A 47 -4.26 -12.20 19.97
N THR A 48 -3.41 -13.05 20.54
CA THR A 48 -3.55 -13.52 21.92
C THR A 48 -3.38 -12.37 22.91
N GLN A 49 -2.34 -11.56 22.78
CA GLN A 49 -2.11 -10.39 23.65
C GLN A 49 -3.26 -9.37 23.58
N LEU A 50 -3.75 -9.07 22.38
CA LEU A 50 -4.90 -8.18 22.18
C LEU A 50 -6.19 -8.74 22.82
N ARG A 51 -6.41 -10.06 22.76
CA ARG A 51 -7.55 -10.73 23.41
C ARG A 51 -7.43 -10.66 24.94
N ASP A 52 -6.24 -10.82 25.48
CA ASP A 52 -5.98 -10.87 26.92
C ASP A 52 -6.07 -9.48 27.56
N GLU A 53 -5.65 -8.42 26.85
CA GLU A 53 -5.61 -7.04 27.38
C GLU A 53 -6.88 -6.22 27.11
N LEU A 54 -7.57 -6.46 25.99
CA LEU A 54 -8.71 -5.63 25.56
C LEU A 54 -10.07 -6.36 25.63
N GLY A 55 -10.08 -7.59 26.14
CA GLY A 55 -11.29 -8.39 26.28
C GLY A 55 -11.79 -9.03 24.98
N PRO A 56 -12.84 -9.87 25.07
CA PRO A 56 -13.35 -10.62 23.92
C PRO A 56 -13.89 -9.74 22.78
N GLU A 57 -14.18 -8.47 23.06
CA GLU A 57 -14.68 -7.43 22.13
C GLU A 57 -13.89 -7.33 20.80
N PHE A 58 -12.56 -7.55 20.82
CA PHE A 58 -11.69 -7.36 19.65
C PHE A 58 -11.37 -8.61 18.86
N ALA A 59 -11.69 -9.79 19.38
CA ALA A 59 -11.25 -11.01 18.74
C ALA A 59 -12.38 -11.85 18.12
N ASP A 60 -13.54 -11.19 17.96
CA ASP A 60 -14.56 -11.47 16.95
C ASP A 60 -14.28 -10.82 15.59
N VAL A 61 -13.14 -10.13 15.42
CA VAL A 61 -12.60 -9.88 14.07
C VAL A 61 -12.24 -11.24 13.49
N ASP A 62 -13.18 -11.88 12.80
CA ASP A 62 -13.06 -13.26 12.33
C ASP A 62 -12.19 -13.31 11.06
N LEU A 63 -10.88 -13.05 11.22
CA LEU A 63 -9.85 -13.06 10.19
C LEU A 63 -9.70 -14.43 9.49
N ARG A 64 -10.29 -15.50 10.05
CA ARG A 64 -10.31 -16.83 9.45
C ARG A 64 -11.48 -17.01 8.48
N ASN A 65 -12.50 -16.17 8.57
CA ASN A 65 -13.72 -16.29 7.78
C ASN A 65 -14.07 -15.02 6.97
N LEU A 66 -13.38 -13.90 7.20
CA LEU A 66 -13.53 -12.68 6.42
C LEU A 66 -12.47 -12.59 5.33
N ASN A 67 -12.96 -12.39 4.10
CA ASN A 67 -12.17 -12.01 2.95
C ASN A 67 -11.06 -11.01 3.34
N PRO A 68 -9.79 -11.21 2.93
CA PRO A 68 -8.68 -10.36 3.34
C PRO A 68 -8.91 -8.89 2.97
N ARG A 69 -9.63 -8.63 1.86
CA ARG A 69 -10.07 -7.28 1.47
C ARG A 69 -10.98 -6.63 2.51
N THR A 70 -11.94 -7.39 3.07
CA THR A 70 -12.89 -6.87 4.07
C THR A 70 -12.26 -6.71 5.46
N ALA A 71 -11.30 -7.56 5.80
CA ALA A 71 -10.55 -7.43 7.06
C ALA A 71 -9.64 -6.20 7.02
N ILE A 72 -8.94 -5.95 5.90
CA ILE A 72 -8.09 -4.76 5.73
C ILE A 72 -8.96 -3.50 5.60
N SER A 73 -10.06 -3.53 4.84
CA SER A 73 -10.94 -2.37 4.74
C SER A 73 -11.55 -1.99 6.08
N ARG A 74 -11.97 -2.95 6.91
CA ARG A 74 -12.48 -2.65 8.26
C ARG A 74 -11.39 -2.20 9.23
N ALA A 75 -10.18 -2.76 9.12
CA ALA A 75 -9.05 -2.34 9.96
C ALA A 75 -8.55 -0.92 9.65
N ILE A 76 -8.67 -0.45 8.39
CA ILE A 76 -8.22 0.88 7.96
C ILE A 76 -9.37 1.90 7.95
N LEU A 77 -10.59 1.51 7.57
CA LEU A 77 -11.75 2.43 7.43
C LEU A 77 -12.77 2.30 8.58
N GLY A 78 -12.65 1.35 9.50
CA GLY A 78 -13.61 1.17 10.60
C GLY A 78 -15.06 0.99 10.11
N ASP A 79 -16.03 1.56 10.83
CA ASP A 79 -17.46 1.53 10.50
C ASP A 79 -17.80 2.24 9.17
N ASP A 80 -16.92 3.10 8.65
CA ASP A 80 -17.11 3.74 7.34
C ASP A 80 -16.87 2.78 6.17
N ALA A 81 -16.35 1.57 6.41
CA ALA A 81 -16.14 0.56 5.38
C ALA A 81 -17.44 0.20 4.61
N GLU A 82 -18.62 0.35 5.23
CA GLU A 82 -19.90 0.17 4.54
C GLU A 82 -20.22 1.29 3.55
N LYS A 83 -19.81 2.53 3.82
CA LYS A 83 -19.99 3.67 2.93
C LYS A 83 -19.12 3.56 1.67
N PHE A 84 -17.94 2.97 1.80
CA PHE A 84 -17.01 2.77 0.68
C PHE A 84 -17.32 1.52 -0.16
N GLN A 85 -18.01 0.52 0.37
CA GLN A 85 -18.45 -0.66 -0.42
C GLN A 85 -19.43 -0.28 -1.54
N ASN A 86 -20.27 0.73 -1.30
CA ASN A 86 -21.21 1.25 -2.30
C ASN A 86 -20.60 2.34 -3.19
N PHE A 87 -19.39 2.79 -2.89
CA PHE A 87 -18.68 3.74 -3.73
C PHE A 87 -18.14 2.98 -4.95
N ASN A 88 -18.73 3.22 -6.12
CA ASN A 88 -18.24 2.68 -7.38
C ASN A 88 -17.11 3.60 -7.91
N PRO A 89 -15.83 3.29 -7.68
CA PRO A 89 -14.73 4.18 -8.09
C PRO A 89 -14.71 4.37 -9.61
N ARG A 90 -15.21 3.38 -10.36
CA ARG A 90 -15.30 3.43 -11.81
C ARG A 90 -16.22 4.54 -12.30
N THR A 91 -17.33 4.80 -11.61
CA THR A 91 -18.28 5.87 -12.00
C THR A 91 -17.81 7.24 -11.51
N ALA A 92 -17.11 7.30 -10.37
CA ALA A 92 -16.50 8.54 -9.89
C ALA A 92 -15.39 9.03 -10.83
N ILE A 93 -14.50 8.13 -11.28
CA ILE A 93 -13.45 8.47 -12.25
C ILE A 93 -14.07 8.80 -13.61
N GLN A 94 -15.08 8.04 -14.05
CA GLN A 94 -15.75 8.32 -15.32
C GLN A 94 -16.43 9.69 -15.32
N ARG A 95 -17.02 10.12 -14.20
CA ARG A 95 -17.64 11.45 -14.08
C ARG A 95 -16.59 12.59 -13.99
N GLY A 96 -15.42 12.33 -13.38
CA GLY A 96 -14.34 13.31 -13.32
C GLY A 96 -13.50 13.43 -14.60
N ILE A 97 -13.56 12.43 -15.50
CA ILE A 97 -12.79 12.39 -16.75
C ILE A 97 -13.67 12.64 -17.99
N PHE A 98 -14.95 12.24 -17.97
CA PHE A 98 -15.87 12.26 -19.11
C PHE A 98 -17.19 13.01 -18.83
N GLY A 99 -17.31 13.71 -17.69
CA GLY A 99 -18.47 14.54 -17.38
C GLY A 99 -18.27 15.94 -17.96
N ASP A 100 -19.02 16.26 -19.01
CA ASP A 100 -18.95 17.53 -19.73
C ASP A 100 -19.30 18.74 -18.85
N GLU A 101 -18.54 19.79 -19.10
CA GLU A 101 -18.62 21.14 -18.59
C GLU A 101 -19.92 21.83 -19.06
N GLU A 102 -20.71 22.44 -18.17
CA GLU A 102 -21.70 23.46 -18.58
C GLU A 102 -21.80 24.59 -17.53
N PRO A 103 -21.86 25.87 -17.95
CA PRO A 103 -21.20 26.97 -17.28
C PRO A 103 -22.13 27.77 -16.37
N ALA A 104 -21.61 28.24 -15.23
CA ALA A 104 -22.22 29.29 -14.43
C ALA A 104 -21.25 30.47 -14.31
N GLN A 105 -21.73 31.59 -14.84
CA GLN A 105 -21.10 32.88 -15.12
C GLN A 105 -20.26 33.47 -13.97
N PRO A 106 -19.21 34.26 -14.30
CA PRO A 106 -18.38 34.93 -13.31
C PRO A 106 -19.13 36.16 -12.77
N ALA A 107 -19.42 36.14 -11.47
CA ALA A 107 -19.87 37.33 -10.75
C ALA A 107 -18.98 37.54 -9.53
N VAL A 108 -17.77 38.03 -9.75
CA VAL A 108 -17.03 38.79 -8.74
C VAL A 108 -16.22 39.88 -9.46
N SER A 109 -16.79 41.08 -9.49
CA SER A 109 -16.01 42.30 -9.69
C SER A 109 -15.30 42.64 -8.37
N ALA A 110 -14.09 43.17 -8.55
CA ALA A 110 -13.36 44.05 -7.62
C ALA A 110 -12.60 43.37 -6.46
N ASP A 111 -11.32 43.23 -6.75
CA ASP A 111 -10.16 43.62 -5.92
C ASP A 111 -9.45 42.54 -5.09
N ASP A 112 -8.12 42.56 -5.30
CA ASP A 112 -7.01 41.85 -4.63
C ASP A 112 -6.66 40.42 -5.09
N GLU A 113 -5.82 40.37 -6.12
CA GLU A 113 -4.90 39.27 -6.42
C GLU A 113 -3.52 39.62 -5.83
N PRO A 114 -2.81 38.67 -5.20
CA PRO A 114 -1.71 38.05 -5.94
C PRO A 114 -1.78 36.51 -5.91
N GLU A 115 -1.57 35.93 -7.10
CA GLU A 115 -1.48 34.51 -7.43
C GLU A 115 -0.67 33.66 -6.42
N PRO A 116 -1.07 32.39 -6.18
CA PRO A 116 -0.16 31.40 -5.64
C PRO A 116 0.90 31.07 -6.71
N ALA A 117 2.16 31.44 -6.43
CA ALA A 117 3.29 31.13 -7.29
C ALA A 117 3.33 29.62 -7.64
N PRO A 118 3.71 29.23 -8.87
CA PRO A 118 3.86 27.83 -9.22
C PRO A 118 4.92 27.20 -8.31
N ILE A 119 4.56 26.11 -7.64
CA ILE A 119 5.50 25.32 -6.83
C ILE A 119 6.59 24.81 -7.79
N ASN A 120 7.75 25.44 -7.72
CA ASN A 120 8.90 25.14 -8.55
C ASN A 120 9.56 23.88 -7.98
N LEU A 121 9.27 22.70 -8.56
CA LEU A 121 9.91 21.42 -8.21
C LEU A 121 11.39 21.32 -8.65
N GLN A 122 12.06 22.45 -8.90
CA GLN A 122 13.50 22.48 -9.12
C GLN A 122 14.19 22.02 -7.82
N LYS A 123 14.56 20.74 -7.81
CA LYS A 123 15.45 20.15 -6.81
C LYS A 123 16.68 21.05 -6.69
N PRO A 124 17.01 21.58 -5.49
CA PRO A 124 18.19 22.40 -5.34
C PRO A 124 19.39 21.56 -5.78
N THR A 125 20.10 22.04 -6.81
CA THR A 125 21.33 21.40 -7.27
C THR A 125 22.39 21.70 -6.23
N VAL A 126 22.50 20.83 -5.23
CA VAL A 126 23.56 20.92 -4.23
C VAL A 126 24.87 20.62 -4.94
N LYS A 127 25.74 21.63 -5.06
CA LYS A 127 27.08 21.46 -5.61
C LYS A 127 27.81 20.41 -4.75
N PRO A 128 28.37 19.34 -5.33
CA PRO A 128 29.09 18.34 -4.56
C PRO A 128 30.30 19.00 -3.89
N LEU A 129 30.46 18.76 -2.59
CA LEU A 129 31.58 19.27 -1.80
C LEU A 129 32.90 18.78 -2.41
N GLY A 130 33.90 19.67 -2.46
CA GLY A 130 35.25 19.29 -2.88
C GLY A 130 35.87 18.28 -1.92
N ARG A 131 36.83 17.47 -2.39
CA ARG A 131 37.52 16.44 -1.59
C ARG A 131 38.17 17.00 -0.30
N SER A 132 38.40 18.30 -0.22
CA SER A 132 38.98 19.01 0.92
C SER A 132 38.03 20.01 1.60
N GLU A 133 36.73 19.94 1.32
CA GLU A 133 35.72 20.85 1.87
C GLU A 133 34.91 20.14 2.97
N SER A 134 34.86 20.72 4.17
CA SER A 134 34.12 20.16 5.29
C SER A 134 32.65 20.54 5.18
N ALA A 135 31.74 19.63 5.53
CA ALA A 135 30.32 19.91 5.53
C ALA A 135 29.99 21.05 6.51
N PRO A 136 29.05 21.95 6.17
CA PRO A 136 28.63 23.02 7.07
C PRO A 136 28.09 22.44 8.39
N TYR A 137 28.51 23.04 9.50
CA TYR A 137 28.11 22.63 10.84
C TYR A 137 26.67 23.10 11.11
N ASP A 138 25.77 22.16 11.41
CA ASP A 138 24.38 22.43 11.78
C ASP A 138 24.29 22.63 13.30
N ALA A 139 24.09 23.87 13.72
CA ALA A 139 24.03 24.25 15.13
C ALA A 139 22.70 23.91 15.80
N ASP A 140 21.67 23.52 15.03
CA ASP A 140 20.33 23.23 15.54
C ASP A 140 20.12 21.74 15.90
N ALA A 141 21.15 20.89 15.71
CA ALA A 141 21.08 19.44 15.96
C ALA A 141 21.42 19.01 17.41
N THR A 142 20.91 19.72 18.44
CA THR A 142 21.09 19.38 19.88
C THR A 142 19.82 18.83 20.52
#